data_AF-A0AAE0KHW0-F1
#
_entry.id   AF-A0AAE0KHW0-F1
#
_cell.length_a   1.000
_cell.length_b   1.000
_cell.length_c   1.000
_cell.angle_alpha   90.00
_cell.angle_beta   90.00
_cell.angle_gamma   90.00
#
_symmetry.space_group_name_H-M   'P 1'
#
loop_
_entity.id
_entity.type
_entity.pdbx_description
1 polymer ?
#
loop_
_entity_poly.entity_id
_entity_poly.type
_entity_poly.pdbx_seq_one_letter_code
_entity_poly.pdbx_strand_id
1 'polypeptide(L)'
;MAHHGLQAANEQLRAANLEIGRLLRMKPLHMSSDGHGSRHNLHYDQNTPTALDQERPDWDQRMELNSNVVDSPESLNQALVRAKSSKAKLESIQSLHWRRVDEVSRPHLRNLALLDLPDEILLDIFQRVERNDGFCSELASDFRRSHAIWTPSQGIKALRLLLVRMVYLNFSQESLTRLVEISRHPTISKGVRAVKVLHFHNSWFVDMEKFIDYYAKVADRQTNIYENRREAKLETQVQEEQAQEDQQYRAHVEEVYDRHRELLEKQDSLLQSGSFYRAVGSAIARMPCARTLTFDDSYFRRSGPNLQAQLMMPGVDMWEWLAICMLQPLNGHAAINGQLDTLDYQCVIPLIDFVRQAGAFVVSLTFTLDSLGRPLDLVPGPELRPVFSFGMQQLRAFTLKLGHRPIRRIDNGEDESVTLHGFLSACLDTSSLRTLSLNMCNGQDSPLRLGQIFSQNQKKMDAVYLAECALDGADLAAFVGRLPKAMSLIFLCHIRLLAGSWKASLDAFRAKQPRNASPMGVQGAECEGMTRKEYNRIFERSVGITSEADRFILSSGEEDRNPIQKFEDGEFDSDSDDE
;
A
#
# COMPACT_ATOMS: atom_id res chain seq x y z
N MET A 1 14.84 -40.38 4.80
CA MET A 1 13.95 -40.79 3.68
C MET A 1 12.62 -40.04 3.65
N ALA A 2 11.81 -40.02 4.72
CA ALA A 2 10.50 -39.34 4.71
C ALA A 2 10.57 -37.83 4.40
N HIS A 3 11.58 -37.12 4.94
CA HIS A 3 11.80 -35.70 4.68
C HIS A 3 12.12 -35.40 3.19
N HIS A 4 12.98 -36.22 2.56
CA HIS A 4 13.26 -36.08 1.12
C HIS A 4 12.02 -36.34 0.26
N GLY A 5 11.20 -37.33 0.63
CA GLY A 5 9.91 -37.59 -0.04
C GLY A 5 8.93 -36.41 0.09
N LEU A 6 8.88 -35.79 1.27
CA LEU A 6 8.06 -34.60 1.50
C LEU A 6 8.54 -33.40 0.67
N GLN A 7 9.85 -33.16 0.61
CA GLN A 7 10.42 -32.09 -0.20
C GLN A 7 10.11 -32.28 -1.69
N ALA A 8 10.31 -33.49 -2.22
CA ALA A 8 9.97 -33.82 -3.60
C ALA A 8 8.46 -33.65 -3.90
N ALA A 9 7.58 -34.07 -2.98
CA ALA A 9 6.14 -33.87 -3.11
C ALA A 9 5.76 -32.38 -3.12
N ASN A 10 6.42 -31.55 -2.29
CA ASN A 10 6.20 -30.10 -2.26
C ASN A 10 6.62 -29.43 -3.58
N GLU A 11 7.78 -29.79 -4.12
CA GLU A 11 8.27 -29.28 -5.41
C GLU A 11 7.32 -29.66 -6.56
N GLN A 12 6.84 -30.90 -6.59
CA GLN A 12 5.86 -31.36 -7.57
C GLN A 12 4.49 -30.67 -7.41
N LEU A 13 4.04 -30.46 -6.16
CA LEU A 13 2.78 -29.76 -5.89
C LEU A 13 2.86 -28.29 -6.33
N ARG A 14 4.02 -27.65 -6.14
CA ARG A 14 4.30 -26.30 -6.64
C ARG A 14 4.17 -26.26 -8.17
N ALA A 15 4.79 -27.21 -8.88
CA ALA A 15 4.68 -27.32 -10.33
C ALA A 15 3.22 -27.55 -10.81
N ALA A 16 2.45 -28.39 -10.12
CA ALA A 16 1.05 -28.64 -10.44
C ALA A 16 0.15 -27.40 -10.23
N ASN A 17 0.39 -26.63 -9.16
CA ASN A 17 -0.34 -25.37 -8.92
C ASN A 17 -0.03 -24.32 -9.99
N LEU A 18 1.25 -24.21 -10.37
CA LEU A 18 1.67 -23.31 -11.44
C LEU A 18 1.00 -23.67 -12.78
N GLU A 19 0.90 -24.97 -13.10
CA GLU A 19 0.20 -25.45 -14.30
C GLU A 19 -1.31 -25.17 -14.27
N ILE A 20 -1.98 -25.36 -13.13
CA ILE A 20 -3.40 -24.99 -12.96
C ILE A 20 -3.59 -23.49 -13.17
N GLY A 21 -2.71 -22.66 -12.61
CA GLY A 21 -2.73 -21.20 -12.79
C GLY A 21 -2.53 -20.80 -14.26
N ARG A 22 -1.63 -21.48 -14.98
CA ARG A 22 -1.43 -21.32 -16.43
C ARG A 22 -2.72 -21.61 -17.20
N LEU A 23 -3.32 -22.77 -16.98
CA LEU A 23 -4.53 -23.22 -17.69
C LEU A 23 -5.76 -22.33 -17.40
N LEU A 24 -5.89 -21.81 -16.17
CA LEU A 24 -6.97 -20.88 -15.82
C LEU A 24 -6.84 -19.53 -16.54
N ARG A 25 -5.61 -19.04 -16.76
CA ARG A 25 -5.36 -17.79 -17.51
C ARG A 25 -5.60 -17.92 -19.01
N MET A 26 -5.45 -19.13 -19.56
CA MET A 26 -5.77 -19.39 -20.98
C MET A 26 -7.29 -19.48 -21.25
N LYS A 27 -8.09 -19.80 -20.23
CA LYS A 27 -9.53 -20.05 -20.40
C LYS A 27 -10.32 -18.87 -21.01
N PRO A 28 -10.12 -17.61 -20.59
CA PRO A 28 -10.80 -16.47 -21.20
C PRO A 28 -10.45 -16.26 -22.67
N LEU A 29 -9.20 -16.53 -23.06
CA LEU A 29 -8.71 -16.33 -24.43
C LEU A 29 -9.42 -17.27 -25.43
N HIS A 30 -9.75 -18.50 -25.00
CA HIS A 30 -10.46 -19.47 -25.83
C HIS A 30 -11.99 -19.34 -25.79
N MET A 31 -12.57 -18.59 -24.84
CA MET A 31 -14.02 -18.39 -24.75
C MET A 31 -14.52 -17.15 -25.51
N SER A 32 -13.62 -16.41 -26.16
CA SER A 32 -13.96 -15.21 -26.94
C SER A 32 -14.05 -15.45 -28.46
N SER A 33 -14.00 -16.70 -28.94
CA SER A 33 -14.07 -17.01 -30.38
C SER A 33 -15.48 -17.06 -30.97
N ASP A 34 -16.53 -17.00 -30.15
CA ASP A 34 -17.91 -16.94 -30.66
C ASP A 34 -18.18 -15.52 -31.15
N GLY A 35 -18.03 -15.32 -32.46
CA GLY A 35 -17.89 -14.04 -33.17
C GLY A 35 -19.05 -13.05 -33.16
N HIS A 36 -19.77 -12.89 -32.04
CA HIS A 36 -20.76 -11.82 -31.87
C HIS A 36 -20.72 -11.23 -30.46
N GLY A 37 -20.12 -10.04 -30.32
CA GLY A 37 -20.38 -9.20 -29.15
C GLY A 37 -19.24 -8.27 -28.74
N SER A 38 -19.38 -6.99 -29.10
CA SER A 38 -18.83 -5.78 -28.47
C SER A 38 -17.43 -5.84 -27.85
N ARG A 39 -16.47 -5.18 -28.52
CA ARG A 39 -15.19 -4.73 -27.94
C ARG A 39 -15.46 -3.67 -26.87
N HIS A 40 -15.89 -4.06 -25.68
CA HIS A 40 -15.72 -3.23 -24.49
C HIS A 40 -14.37 -3.56 -23.86
N ASN A 41 -13.46 -2.60 -23.96
CA ASN A 41 -12.18 -2.59 -23.25
C ASN A 41 -12.44 -2.65 -21.73
N LEU A 42 -12.46 -3.85 -21.17
CA LEU A 42 -12.29 -4.06 -19.75
C LEU A 42 -10.83 -3.74 -19.42
N HIS A 43 -10.59 -2.47 -19.11
CA HIS A 43 -9.36 -2.01 -18.49
C HIS A 43 -9.31 -2.63 -17.09
N TYR A 44 -8.73 -3.83 -16.98
CA TYR A 44 -8.33 -4.37 -15.68
C TYR A 44 -7.24 -3.44 -15.15
N ASP A 45 -7.49 -2.85 -13.99
CA ASP A 45 -6.51 -2.12 -13.21
C ASP A 45 -5.42 -3.11 -12.77
N GLN A 46 -4.33 -3.19 -13.52
CA GLN A 46 -3.19 -4.09 -13.28
C GLN A 46 -2.25 -3.58 -12.17
N ASN A 47 -2.66 -2.56 -11.41
CA ASN A 47 -1.82 -1.89 -10.43
C ASN A 47 -1.85 -2.56 -9.06
N THR A 48 -1.35 -3.80 -8.96
CA THR A 48 -0.69 -4.31 -7.74
C THR A 48 0.00 -5.64 -8.03
N PRO A 49 1.34 -5.68 -8.15
CA PRO A 49 2.07 -6.95 -8.20
C PRO A 49 1.85 -7.70 -6.88
N THR A 50 1.37 -8.93 -6.94
CA THR A 50 1.37 -9.82 -5.77
C THR A 50 2.72 -10.51 -5.66
N ALA A 51 3.17 -10.90 -4.46
CA ALA A 51 4.49 -11.54 -4.27
C ALA A 51 4.67 -12.87 -5.04
N LEU A 52 3.62 -13.42 -5.65
CA LEU A 52 3.69 -14.52 -6.60
C LEU A 52 4.33 -14.14 -7.96
N ASP A 53 4.52 -12.85 -8.24
CA ASP A 53 5.13 -12.37 -9.49
C ASP A 53 6.67 -12.25 -9.41
N GLN A 54 7.28 -12.38 -8.22
CA GLN A 54 8.75 -12.28 -8.05
C GLN A 54 9.52 -13.60 -8.28
N GLU A 55 8.83 -14.72 -8.50
CA GLU A 55 9.43 -15.99 -8.91
C GLU A 55 9.02 -16.42 -10.34
N ARG A 56 8.93 -15.47 -11.28
CA ARG A 56 8.79 -15.76 -12.71
C ARG A 56 10.10 -15.54 -13.47
N PRO A 57 10.80 -16.63 -13.82
CA PRO A 57 11.51 -16.71 -15.10
C PRO A 57 10.91 -17.84 -15.96
N ASP A 58 10.91 -17.66 -17.28
CA ASP A 58 10.61 -18.68 -18.32
C ASP A 58 9.13 -18.95 -18.69
N TRP A 59 8.17 -18.09 -18.30
CA TRP A 59 6.73 -18.37 -18.56
C TRP A 59 6.29 -18.15 -20.02
N ASP A 60 6.66 -17.03 -20.64
CA ASP A 60 6.17 -16.66 -21.97
C ASP A 60 6.93 -17.41 -23.09
N GLN A 61 8.24 -17.65 -22.92
CA GLN A 61 9.00 -18.56 -23.81
C GLN A 61 8.47 -20.00 -23.77
N ARG A 62 7.99 -20.49 -22.63
CA ARG A 62 7.32 -21.80 -22.54
C ARG A 62 5.90 -21.83 -23.11
N MET A 63 5.21 -20.69 -23.17
CA MET A 63 3.89 -20.58 -23.82
C MET A 63 4.02 -20.70 -25.34
N GLU A 64 5.05 -20.09 -25.94
CA GLU A 64 5.35 -20.23 -27.37
C GLU A 64 5.80 -21.66 -27.73
N LEU A 65 6.63 -22.29 -26.89
CA LEU A 65 7.09 -23.66 -27.10
C LEU A 65 6.03 -24.76 -26.87
N ASN A 66 4.93 -24.46 -26.16
CA ASN A 66 3.85 -25.42 -25.85
C ASN A 66 2.46 -25.00 -26.37
N SER A 67 2.38 -24.00 -27.25
CA SER A 67 1.13 -23.55 -27.87
C SER A 67 0.43 -24.66 -28.66
N ASN A 68 1.19 -25.65 -29.16
CA ASN A 68 0.70 -26.81 -29.90
C ASN A 68 -0.10 -27.85 -29.08
N VAL A 69 -0.31 -27.63 -27.77
CA VAL A 69 -0.91 -28.65 -26.88
C VAL A 69 -2.38 -28.39 -26.56
N VAL A 70 -2.93 -27.22 -26.90
CA VAL A 70 -4.30 -26.85 -26.51
C VAL A 70 -5.05 -26.17 -27.66
N ASP A 71 -5.32 -26.94 -28.71
CA ASP A 71 -5.98 -26.44 -29.92
C ASP A 71 -7.49 -26.17 -29.75
N SER A 72 -8.10 -26.62 -28.63
CA SER A 72 -9.54 -26.47 -28.39
C SER A 72 -9.91 -26.21 -26.92
N PRO A 73 -11.06 -25.57 -26.65
CA PRO A 73 -11.61 -25.42 -25.30
C PRO A 73 -11.78 -26.74 -24.55
N GLU A 74 -12.12 -27.82 -25.25
CA GLU A 74 -12.23 -29.17 -24.68
C GLU A 74 -10.87 -29.72 -24.24
N SER A 75 -9.83 -29.52 -25.07
CA SER A 75 -8.45 -29.90 -24.71
C SER A 75 -7.99 -29.14 -23.47
N LEU A 76 -8.29 -27.83 -23.38
CA LEU A 76 -7.95 -27.00 -22.21
C LEU A 76 -8.63 -27.51 -20.93
N ASN A 77 -9.93 -27.77 -21.02
CA ASN A 77 -10.69 -28.30 -19.89
C ASN A 77 -10.18 -29.68 -19.48
N GLN A 78 -9.83 -30.55 -20.43
CA GLN A 78 -9.27 -31.86 -20.14
C GLN A 78 -7.89 -31.76 -19.46
N ALA A 79 -7.02 -30.87 -19.92
CA ALA A 79 -5.73 -30.57 -19.29
C ALA A 79 -5.92 -30.05 -17.86
N LEU A 80 -6.89 -29.16 -17.64
CA LEU A 80 -7.20 -28.61 -16.32
C LEU A 80 -7.70 -29.69 -15.35
N VAL A 81 -8.55 -30.61 -15.82
CA VAL A 81 -9.01 -31.76 -15.03
C VAL A 81 -7.85 -32.70 -14.68
N ARG A 82 -6.94 -32.98 -15.62
CA ARG A 82 -5.74 -33.79 -15.38
C ARG A 82 -4.81 -33.13 -14.35
N ALA A 83 -4.55 -31.84 -14.49
CA ALA A 83 -3.70 -31.07 -13.56
C ALA A 83 -4.29 -31.05 -12.14
N LYS A 84 -5.61 -30.80 -12.01
CA LYS A 84 -6.32 -30.87 -10.72
C LYS A 84 -6.27 -32.27 -10.10
N SER A 85 -6.42 -33.31 -10.92
CA SER A 85 -6.32 -34.71 -10.46
C SER A 85 -4.90 -35.06 -10.00
N SER A 86 -3.87 -34.56 -10.71
CA SER A 86 -2.47 -34.72 -10.32
C SER A 86 -2.18 -34.02 -8.99
N LYS A 87 -2.65 -32.77 -8.83
CA LYS A 87 -2.58 -32.03 -7.56
C LYS A 87 -3.18 -32.82 -6.41
N ALA A 88 -4.40 -33.35 -6.55
CA ALA A 88 -5.05 -34.14 -5.51
C ALA A 88 -4.25 -35.39 -5.11
N LYS A 89 -3.61 -36.07 -6.08
CA LYS A 89 -2.71 -37.21 -5.79
C LYS A 89 -1.47 -36.78 -5.02
N LEU A 90 -0.87 -35.65 -5.39
CA LEU A 90 0.31 -35.10 -4.72
C LEU A 90 -0.01 -34.65 -3.29
N GLU A 91 -1.17 -34.01 -3.06
CA GLU A 91 -1.66 -33.66 -1.72
C GLU A 91 -1.86 -34.90 -0.84
N SER A 92 -2.33 -36.01 -1.41
CA SER A 92 -2.43 -37.29 -0.70
C SER A 92 -1.05 -37.86 -0.34
N ILE A 93 -0.08 -37.82 -1.25
CA ILE A 93 1.31 -38.26 -1.00
C ILE A 93 1.98 -37.38 0.06
N GLN A 94 1.82 -36.07 -0.03
CA GLN A 94 2.31 -35.10 0.95
C GLN A 94 1.72 -35.40 2.33
N SER A 95 0.41 -35.65 2.41
CA SER A 95 -0.29 -36.01 3.65
C SER A 95 0.20 -37.34 4.25
N LEU A 96 0.54 -38.31 3.41
CA LEU A 96 1.14 -39.59 3.84
C LEU A 96 2.57 -39.37 4.38
N HIS A 97 3.37 -38.54 3.72
CA HIS A 97 4.70 -38.20 4.19
C HIS A 97 4.67 -37.44 5.52
N TRP A 98 3.76 -36.48 5.68
CA TRP A 98 3.53 -35.80 6.95
C TRP A 98 3.16 -36.78 8.06
N ARG A 99 2.24 -37.72 7.81
CA ARG A 99 1.91 -38.78 8.78
C ARG A 99 3.12 -39.62 9.17
N ARG A 100 3.95 -40.03 8.21
CA ARG A 100 5.19 -40.77 8.49
C ARG A 100 6.22 -39.96 9.25
N VAL A 101 6.39 -38.68 8.92
CA VAL A 101 7.27 -37.78 9.66
C VAL A 101 6.77 -37.68 11.11
N ASP A 102 5.46 -37.51 11.30
CA ASP A 102 4.84 -37.50 12.63
C ASP A 102 5.06 -38.82 13.37
N GLU A 103 4.80 -39.98 12.75
CA GLU A 103 4.97 -41.30 13.38
C GLU A 103 6.42 -41.55 13.83
N VAL A 104 7.40 -41.16 13.02
CA VAL A 104 8.83 -41.38 13.33
C VAL A 104 9.34 -40.38 14.36
N SER A 105 8.87 -39.13 14.26
CA SER A 105 9.41 -38.03 15.06
C SER A 105 8.68 -37.86 16.39
N ARG A 106 7.35 -38.07 16.47
CA ARG A 106 6.56 -37.87 17.70
C ARG A 106 7.01 -38.66 18.92
N PRO A 107 7.50 -39.91 18.82
CA PRO A 107 7.97 -40.64 20.00
C PRO A 107 9.21 -40.00 20.63
N HIS A 108 9.97 -39.21 19.86
CA HIS A 108 11.26 -38.65 20.25
C HIS A 108 11.23 -37.12 20.41
N LEU A 109 10.27 -36.47 19.78
CA LEU A 109 10.01 -35.04 19.94
C LEU A 109 9.05 -34.83 21.08
N ARG A 110 9.51 -34.16 22.14
CA ARG A 110 8.59 -33.47 23.05
C ARG A 110 7.64 -32.63 22.18
N ASN A 111 6.34 -32.73 22.41
CA ASN A 111 5.34 -31.96 21.68
C ASN A 111 5.57 -30.46 21.98
N LEU A 112 6.49 -29.85 21.25
CA LEU A 112 6.79 -28.43 21.34
C LEU A 112 5.67 -27.73 20.61
N ALA A 113 4.73 -27.18 21.37
CA ALA A 113 3.84 -26.18 20.83
C ALA A 113 4.71 -25.05 20.27
N LEU A 114 4.20 -24.33 19.26
CA LEU A 114 4.88 -23.14 18.75
C LEU A 114 5.29 -22.16 19.87
N LEU A 115 4.53 -22.15 20.97
CA LEU A 115 4.75 -21.33 22.16
C LEU A 115 5.86 -21.84 23.09
N ASP A 116 6.31 -23.07 22.90
CA ASP A 116 7.47 -23.62 23.60
C ASP A 116 8.78 -23.20 22.91
N LEU A 117 8.71 -22.52 21.76
CA LEU A 117 9.86 -21.88 21.14
C LEU A 117 10.24 -20.61 21.93
N PRO A 118 11.55 -20.31 22.07
CA PRO A 118 11.99 -19.03 22.60
C PRO A 118 11.41 -17.85 21.82
N ASP A 119 11.10 -16.76 22.52
CA ASP A 119 10.54 -15.53 21.95
C ASP A 119 11.36 -15.06 20.72
N GLU A 120 12.69 -15.21 20.76
CA GLU A 120 13.60 -14.81 19.68
C GLU A 120 13.36 -15.57 18.38
N ILE A 121 13.08 -16.88 18.48
CA ILE A 121 12.82 -17.74 17.32
C ILE A 121 11.46 -17.42 16.72
N LEU A 122 10.45 -17.20 17.57
CA LEU A 122 9.14 -16.75 17.11
C LEU A 122 9.23 -15.42 16.39
N LEU A 123 9.97 -14.47 16.96
CA LEU A 123 10.21 -13.17 16.33
C LEU A 123 10.94 -13.30 14.99
N ASP A 124 11.95 -14.17 14.85
CA ASP A 124 12.65 -14.37 13.57
C ASP A 124 11.75 -15.05 12.52
N ILE A 125 10.98 -16.08 12.89
CA ILE A 125 9.99 -16.72 12.01
C ILE A 125 9.00 -15.67 11.49
N PHE A 126 8.45 -14.89 12.41
CA PHE A 126 7.47 -13.86 12.09
C PHE A 126 8.07 -12.74 11.22
N GLN A 127 9.32 -12.32 11.46
CA GLN A 127 10.03 -11.34 10.62
C GLN A 127 10.32 -11.87 9.22
N ARG A 128 10.66 -13.16 9.07
CA ARG A 128 10.90 -13.77 7.76
C ARG A 128 9.62 -13.89 6.93
N VAL A 129 8.50 -14.22 7.56
CA VAL A 129 7.19 -14.24 6.90
C VAL A 129 6.77 -12.82 6.47
N GLU A 130 7.12 -11.78 7.24
CA GLU A 130 6.81 -10.37 6.91
C GLU A 130 7.53 -9.82 5.69
N ARG A 131 8.82 -10.15 5.50
CA ARG A 131 9.58 -9.62 4.34
C ARG A 131 8.96 -10.03 2.99
N ASN A 132 8.11 -11.05 3.00
CA ASN A 132 7.25 -11.41 1.88
C ASN A 132 5.87 -10.74 2.04
N ASP A 133 5.80 -9.42 1.85
CA ASP A 133 4.57 -8.61 2.04
C ASP A 133 3.33 -9.09 1.24
N GLY A 134 3.49 -9.98 0.25
CA GLY A 134 2.37 -10.63 -0.44
C GLY A 134 1.79 -11.88 0.25
N PHE A 135 2.42 -12.43 1.28
CA PHE A 135 1.94 -13.62 2.00
C PHE A 135 0.88 -13.31 3.06
N CYS A 136 0.83 -12.08 3.59
CA CYS A 136 -0.08 -11.73 4.69
C CYS A 136 -1.56 -11.71 4.27
N SER A 137 -1.89 -11.38 3.02
CA SER A 137 -3.28 -11.45 2.52
C SER A 137 -3.76 -12.90 2.35
N GLU A 138 -2.90 -13.78 1.83
CA GLU A 138 -3.20 -15.21 1.66
C GLU A 138 -3.28 -15.96 2.99
N LEU A 139 -2.34 -15.77 3.92
CA LEU A 139 -2.41 -16.34 5.27
C LEU A 139 -3.66 -15.86 6.01
N ALA A 140 -4.04 -14.58 5.89
CA ALA A 140 -5.28 -14.08 6.50
C ALA A 140 -6.53 -14.75 5.89
N SER A 141 -6.51 -15.09 4.59
CA SER A 141 -7.58 -15.84 3.94
C SER A 141 -7.58 -17.34 4.28
N ASP A 142 -6.41 -17.94 4.48
CA ASP A 142 -6.24 -19.34 4.87
C ASP A 142 -6.57 -19.55 6.35
N PHE A 143 -6.25 -18.60 7.23
CA PHE A 143 -6.71 -18.59 8.62
C PHE A 143 -8.24 -18.47 8.71
N ARG A 144 -8.91 -17.78 7.78
CA ARG A 144 -10.38 -17.77 7.70
C ARG A 144 -10.96 -19.10 7.20
N ARG A 145 -10.29 -19.76 6.25
CA ARG A 145 -10.74 -21.04 5.66
C ARG A 145 -10.45 -22.27 6.55
N SER A 146 -9.42 -22.23 7.38
CA SER A 146 -8.96 -23.37 8.19
C SER A 146 -9.64 -23.50 9.57
N HIS A 147 -10.71 -22.74 9.81
CA HIS A 147 -11.54 -22.82 11.02
C HIS A 147 -12.19 -24.20 11.29
N ALA A 148 -12.09 -25.16 10.36
CA ALA A 148 -12.66 -26.50 10.51
C ALA A 148 -11.67 -27.59 10.97
N ILE A 149 -10.35 -27.36 11.03
CA ILE A 149 -9.36 -28.44 11.22
C ILE A 149 -8.56 -28.32 12.54
N TRP A 150 -8.58 -27.18 13.23
CA TRP A 150 -7.80 -26.98 14.46
C TRP A 150 -8.73 -26.83 15.68
N THR A 151 -8.63 -27.75 16.64
CA THR A 151 -9.38 -27.66 17.89
C THR A 151 -8.99 -26.39 18.68
N PRO A 152 -9.96 -25.63 19.26
CA PRO A 152 -9.72 -24.30 19.85
C PRO A 152 -8.93 -24.24 21.18
N SER A 153 -8.11 -25.23 21.51
CA SER A 153 -7.43 -25.31 22.80
C SER A 153 -6.04 -24.65 22.80
N GLN A 154 -5.92 -23.57 23.56
CA GLN A 154 -4.69 -22.91 24.06
C GLN A 154 -3.64 -22.37 23.06
N GLY A 155 -3.30 -23.07 21.97
CA GLY A 155 -2.27 -22.66 21.00
C GLY A 155 -2.62 -21.38 20.22
N ILE A 156 -3.88 -21.23 19.81
CA ILE A 156 -4.36 -20.05 19.06
C ILE A 156 -4.40 -18.79 19.94
N LYS A 157 -4.60 -18.93 21.26
CA LYS A 157 -4.66 -17.77 22.16
C LYS A 157 -3.31 -17.08 22.28
N ALA A 158 -2.22 -17.81 22.48
CA ALA A 158 -0.91 -17.16 22.62
C ALA A 158 -0.30 -16.76 21.27
N LEU A 159 -0.66 -17.43 20.16
CA LEU A 159 -0.43 -16.90 18.82
C LEU A 159 -1.10 -15.55 18.63
N ARG A 160 -2.38 -15.40 18.99
CA ARG A 160 -3.10 -14.10 18.93
C ARG A 160 -2.45 -13.01 19.78
N LEU A 161 -1.85 -13.35 20.93
CA LEU A 161 -1.18 -12.38 21.80
C LEU A 161 0.19 -11.93 21.25
N LEU A 162 0.86 -12.75 20.43
CA LEU A 162 2.08 -12.38 19.69
C LEU A 162 1.80 -11.73 18.33
N LEU A 163 0.56 -11.83 17.84
CA LEU A 163 0.15 -11.34 16.51
C LEU A 163 -0.38 -9.90 16.49
N VAL A 164 -0.62 -9.26 17.65
CA VAL A 164 -1.01 -7.84 17.67
C VAL A 164 0.21 -6.98 17.34
N ARG A 165 0.55 -6.91 16.05
CA ARG A 165 1.70 -6.17 15.51
C ARG A 165 1.42 -4.68 15.38
N MET A 166 0.18 -4.35 15.05
CA MET A 166 -0.25 -2.99 14.83
C MET A 166 -1.46 -2.70 15.70
N VAL A 167 -1.39 -1.63 16.47
CA VAL A 167 -2.54 -1.09 17.21
C VAL A 167 -3.09 0.09 16.43
N TYR A 168 -4.36 0.01 16.05
CA TYR A 168 -5.08 1.11 15.41
C TYR A 168 -5.65 2.01 16.49
N LEU A 169 -5.46 3.32 16.31
CA LEU A 169 -5.84 4.32 17.28
C LEU A 169 -6.71 5.38 16.61
N ASN A 170 -7.97 5.46 17.05
CA ASN A 170 -8.86 6.59 16.78
C ASN A 170 -8.72 7.64 17.90
N PHE A 171 -9.16 8.87 17.64
CA PHE A 171 -9.24 9.95 18.63
C PHE A 171 -10.44 9.79 19.57
N SER A 172 -10.49 8.67 20.30
CA SER A 172 -11.52 8.41 21.31
C SER A 172 -10.91 7.89 22.61
N GLN A 173 -11.60 8.17 23.72
CA GLN A 173 -11.19 7.71 25.04
C GLN A 173 -11.17 6.18 25.13
N GLU A 174 -12.10 5.50 24.45
CA GLU A 174 -12.13 4.03 24.40
C GLU A 174 -10.89 3.47 23.71
N SER A 175 -10.54 4.05 22.56
CA SER A 175 -9.35 3.69 21.78
C SER A 175 -8.06 3.89 22.59
N LEU A 176 -7.95 5.02 23.31
CA LEU A 176 -6.83 5.28 24.24
C LEU A 176 -6.79 4.30 25.41
N THR A 177 -7.93 3.98 26.01
CA THR A 177 -8.01 3.03 27.13
C THR A 177 -7.52 1.66 26.69
N ARG A 178 -7.96 1.19 25.52
CA ARG A 178 -7.51 -0.06 24.91
C ARG A 178 -6.01 -0.05 24.62
N LEU A 179 -5.46 1.04 24.08
CA LEU A 179 -4.01 1.18 23.88
C LEU A 179 -3.24 1.09 25.21
N VAL A 180 -3.74 1.73 26.27
CA VAL A 180 -3.12 1.67 27.59
C VAL A 180 -3.15 0.25 28.16
N GLU A 181 -4.28 -0.46 28.04
CA GLU A 181 -4.40 -1.86 28.44
C GLU A 181 -3.42 -2.76 27.68
N ILE A 182 -3.36 -2.63 26.35
CA ILE A 182 -2.42 -3.36 25.50
C ILE A 182 -0.97 -3.09 25.92
N SER A 183 -0.62 -1.82 26.15
CA SER A 183 0.74 -1.42 26.53
C SER A 183 1.17 -1.92 27.91
N ARG A 184 0.23 -2.22 28.80
CA ARG A 184 0.48 -2.75 30.15
C ARG A 184 0.45 -4.26 30.19
N HIS A 185 -0.11 -4.91 29.17
CA HIS A 185 -0.18 -6.35 29.11
C HIS A 185 1.25 -6.93 28.91
N PRO A 186 1.72 -7.86 29.76
CA PRO A 186 3.12 -8.30 29.77
C PRO A 186 3.55 -9.05 28.50
N THR A 187 2.62 -9.76 27.85
CA THR A 187 2.88 -10.50 26.60
C THR A 187 2.55 -9.68 25.34
N ILE A 188 1.36 -9.09 25.25
CA ILE A 188 0.91 -8.39 24.02
C ILE A 188 1.81 -7.20 23.70
N SER A 189 2.19 -6.40 24.70
CA SER A 189 3.02 -5.20 24.50
C SER A 189 4.35 -5.48 23.82
N LYS A 190 4.92 -6.68 24.04
CA LYS A 190 6.15 -7.15 23.39
C LYS A 190 5.96 -7.50 21.92
N GLY A 191 4.74 -7.86 21.51
CA GLY A 191 4.36 -8.18 20.13
C GLY A 191 4.12 -6.94 19.27
N VAL A 192 3.66 -5.83 19.87
CA VAL A 192 3.35 -4.60 19.15
C VAL A 192 4.62 -3.99 18.53
N ARG A 193 4.55 -3.72 17.22
CA ARG A 193 5.61 -3.13 16.39
C ARG A 193 5.26 -1.74 15.87
N ALA A 194 3.98 -1.53 15.60
CA ALA A 194 3.46 -0.29 15.04
C ALA A 194 2.28 0.23 15.84
N VAL A 195 2.21 1.55 15.97
CA VAL A 195 0.98 2.24 16.35
C VAL A 195 0.54 3.06 15.15
N LYS A 196 -0.71 2.86 14.74
CA LYS A 196 -1.30 3.53 13.59
C LYS A 196 -2.40 4.46 14.04
N VAL A 197 -2.15 5.75 13.94
CA VAL A 197 -3.12 6.80 14.23
C VAL A 197 -3.99 6.99 13.00
N LEU A 198 -5.28 6.77 13.19
CA LEU A 198 -6.33 7.00 12.21
C LEU A 198 -6.87 8.42 12.35
N HIS A 199 -7.63 8.83 11.34
CA HIS A 199 -7.95 10.24 11.09
C HIS A 199 -8.95 10.89 12.04
N PHE A 200 -9.06 12.21 11.83
CA PHE A 200 -9.83 13.16 12.60
C PHE A 200 -11.30 13.24 12.16
N HIS A 201 -12.17 13.50 13.12
CA HIS A 201 -13.42 14.20 12.85
C HIS A 201 -13.08 15.62 12.43
N ASN A 202 -13.70 16.11 11.36
CA ASN A 202 -13.38 17.41 10.78
C ASN A 202 -14.31 18.49 11.34
N SER A 203 -13.75 19.62 11.79
CA SER A 203 -14.47 20.80 12.26
C SER A 203 -15.33 21.51 11.20
N TRP A 204 -15.28 21.01 9.97
CA TRP A 204 -16.05 21.50 8.83
C TRP A 204 -17.55 21.32 8.95
N PHE A 205 -17.95 20.27 9.65
CA PHE A 205 -19.35 19.95 9.92
C PHE A 205 -19.84 20.59 11.22
N VAL A 206 -19.38 21.81 11.53
CA VAL A 206 -20.00 22.65 12.57
C VAL A 206 -21.35 23.23 12.08
N ASP A 207 -21.57 23.21 10.77
CA ASP A 207 -22.82 23.59 10.13
C ASP A 207 -23.55 22.34 9.61
N MET A 208 -24.79 22.16 10.08
CA MET A 208 -25.64 21.05 9.72
C MET A 208 -25.99 21.06 8.23
N GLU A 209 -26.17 22.24 7.63
CA GLU A 209 -26.49 22.34 6.21
C GLU A 209 -25.35 21.83 5.34
N LYS A 210 -24.10 22.15 5.71
CA LYS A 210 -22.89 21.62 5.03
C LYS A 210 -22.73 20.13 5.21
N PHE A 211 -23.06 19.62 6.40
CA PHE A 211 -23.06 18.17 6.67
C PHE A 211 -24.07 17.45 5.78
N ILE A 212 -25.32 17.94 5.74
CA ILE A 212 -26.37 17.40 4.87
C ILE A 212 -25.95 17.48 3.40
N ASP A 213 -25.55 18.66 2.90
CA ASP A 213 -25.18 18.88 1.50
C ASP A 213 -24.04 17.96 1.07
N TYR A 214 -23.01 17.81 1.90
CA TYR A 214 -21.90 16.90 1.64
C TYR A 214 -22.37 15.45 1.50
N TYR A 215 -23.12 14.95 2.48
CA TYR A 215 -23.56 13.56 2.47
C TYR A 215 -24.67 13.29 1.45
N ALA A 216 -25.49 14.28 1.10
CA ALA A 216 -26.39 14.22 -0.04
C ALA A 216 -25.61 14.03 -1.34
N LYS A 217 -24.53 14.80 -1.56
CA LYS A 217 -23.63 14.60 -2.73
C LYS A 217 -22.88 13.26 -2.70
N VAL A 218 -22.57 12.73 -1.52
CA VAL A 218 -21.99 11.39 -1.41
C VAL A 218 -23.03 10.34 -1.78
N ALA A 219 -24.23 10.42 -1.22
CA ALA A 219 -25.35 9.53 -1.52
C ALA A 219 -25.69 9.58 -3.02
N ASP A 220 -25.84 10.77 -3.59
CA ASP A 220 -26.12 11.01 -5.01
C ASP A 220 -25.05 10.39 -5.93
N ARG A 221 -23.76 10.51 -5.57
CA ARG A 221 -22.69 9.84 -6.33
C ARG A 221 -22.78 8.31 -6.25
N GLN A 222 -23.21 7.76 -5.10
CA GLN A 222 -23.41 6.32 -4.97
C GLN A 222 -24.66 5.89 -5.74
N THR A 223 -25.79 6.57 -5.58
CA THR A 223 -27.04 6.26 -6.28
C THR A 223 -26.85 6.37 -7.78
N ASN A 224 -26.18 7.39 -8.32
CA ASN A 224 -25.86 7.47 -9.76
C ASN A 224 -25.07 6.24 -10.26
N ILE A 225 -24.15 5.67 -9.48
CA ILE A 225 -23.46 4.43 -9.83
C ILE A 225 -24.44 3.24 -9.89
N TYR A 226 -25.48 3.26 -9.07
CA TYR A 226 -26.51 2.21 -9.00
C TYR A 226 -27.70 2.43 -9.94
N GLU A 227 -28.11 3.67 -10.22
CA GLU A 227 -29.19 4.03 -11.13
C GLU A 227 -28.75 3.82 -12.58
N ASN A 228 -27.49 4.13 -12.91
CA ASN A 228 -26.88 3.65 -14.16
C ASN A 228 -26.88 2.10 -14.28
N ARG A 229 -27.10 1.36 -13.18
CA ARG A 229 -27.31 -0.10 -13.18
C ARG A 229 -28.79 -0.52 -13.07
N ARG A 230 -29.68 0.38 -12.63
CA ARG A 230 -31.09 0.11 -12.29
C ARG A 230 -32.09 0.74 -13.27
N GLU A 231 -31.71 1.72 -14.08
CA GLU A 231 -32.49 2.27 -15.20
C GLU A 231 -32.76 1.24 -16.33
N ALA A 232 -32.51 -0.05 -16.08
CA ALA A 232 -33.11 -1.14 -16.81
C ALA A 232 -34.53 -1.53 -16.32
N LYS A 233 -35.02 -1.08 -15.15
CA LYS A 233 -36.33 -1.48 -14.63
C LYS A 233 -36.99 -0.45 -13.69
N LEU A 234 -38.10 0.08 -14.20
CA LEU A 234 -39.22 0.73 -13.53
C LEU A 234 -39.02 2.18 -13.07
N GLU A 235 -39.56 3.07 -13.89
CA GLU A 235 -40.18 4.31 -13.44
C GLU A 235 -41.59 4.06 -12.89
N THR A 236 -41.96 4.95 -11.97
CA THR A 236 -43.32 5.34 -11.54
C THR A 236 -43.93 4.57 -10.36
N GLN A 237 -43.88 5.17 -9.17
CA GLN A 237 -45.04 5.76 -8.47
C GLN A 237 -44.61 6.26 -7.09
N VAL A 238 -45.47 7.10 -6.50
CA VAL A 238 -45.51 7.60 -5.11
C VAL A 238 -44.98 9.03 -4.93
N GLN A 239 -45.92 9.97 -4.79
CA GLN A 239 -45.69 11.37 -4.42
C GLN A 239 -46.45 11.82 -3.15
N GLU A 240 -47.09 10.91 -2.41
CA GLU A 240 -47.86 11.29 -1.20
C GLU A 240 -47.38 10.61 0.12
N GLU A 241 -46.67 9.48 0.08
CA GLU A 241 -45.96 8.92 1.27
C GLU A 241 -44.64 9.66 1.59
N GLN A 242 -44.14 10.48 0.66
CA GLN A 242 -42.83 11.14 0.77
C GLN A 242 -42.75 12.15 1.93
N ALA A 243 -43.81 12.90 2.25
CA ALA A 243 -43.72 13.98 3.23
C ALA A 243 -43.53 13.50 4.68
N GLN A 244 -44.08 12.34 5.06
CA GLN A 244 -43.93 11.78 6.41
C GLN A 244 -42.59 11.06 6.57
N GLU A 245 -42.13 10.39 5.51
CA GLU A 245 -40.80 9.78 5.45
C GLU A 245 -39.70 10.85 5.52
N ASP A 246 -39.85 11.96 4.81
CA ASP A 246 -38.90 13.09 4.84
C ASP A 246 -38.68 13.64 6.25
N GLN A 247 -39.73 13.74 7.07
CA GLN A 247 -39.61 14.19 8.45
C GLN A 247 -38.83 13.18 9.31
N GLN A 248 -39.05 11.89 9.13
CA GLN A 248 -38.30 10.85 9.85
C GLN A 248 -36.83 10.86 9.42
N TYR A 249 -36.55 10.94 8.12
CA TYR A 249 -35.18 11.00 7.60
C TYR A 249 -34.43 12.21 8.12
N ARG A 250 -35.10 13.37 8.17
CA ARG A 250 -34.53 14.57 8.77
C ARG A 250 -34.16 14.36 10.25
N ALA A 251 -35.05 13.77 11.05
CA ALA A 251 -34.78 13.49 12.45
C ALA A 251 -33.59 12.53 12.65
N HIS A 252 -33.44 11.52 11.78
CA HIS A 252 -32.29 10.62 11.83
C HIS A 252 -30.97 11.33 11.47
N VAL A 253 -30.99 12.19 10.45
CA VAL A 253 -29.80 12.98 10.08
C VAL A 253 -29.44 13.98 11.18
N GLU A 254 -30.43 14.59 11.84
CA GLU A 254 -30.23 15.44 13.04
C GLU A 254 -29.55 14.66 14.17
N GLU A 255 -30.03 13.46 14.49
CA GLU A 255 -29.40 12.60 15.51
C GLU A 255 -27.95 12.23 15.16
N VAL A 256 -27.70 11.85 13.91
CA VAL A 256 -26.36 11.49 13.43
C VAL A 256 -25.42 12.71 13.46
N TYR A 257 -25.93 13.88 13.11
CA TYR A 257 -25.20 15.13 13.16
C TYR A 257 -24.83 15.53 14.60
N ASP A 258 -25.78 15.43 15.54
CA ASP A 258 -25.52 15.70 16.96
C ASP A 258 -24.43 14.75 17.50
N ARG A 259 -24.51 13.47 17.14
CA ARG A 259 -23.48 12.50 17.49
C ARG A 259 -22.13 12.79 16.84
N HIS A 260 -22.11 13.29 15.61
CA HIS A 260 -20.88 13.75 14.95
C HIS A 260 -20.25 14.91 15.74
N ARG A 261 -21.04 15.91 16.14
CA ARG A 261 -20.57 17.04 16.94
C ARG A 261 -20.01 16.60 18.28
N GLU A 262 -20.67 15.68 18.97
CA GLU A 262 -20.15 15.13 20.22
C GLU A 262 -18.79 14.44 20.03
N LEU A 263 -18.60 13.69 18.94
CA LEU A 263 -17.34 13.02 18.65
C LEU A 263 -16.22 14.03 18.36
N LEU A 264 -16.53 15.10 17.62
CA LEU A 264 -15.62 16.20 17.36
C LEU A 264 -15.21 16.91 18.65
N GLU A 265 -16.18 17.28 19.50
CA GLU A 265 -15.90 17.94 20.80
C GLU A 265 -15.04 17.06 21.72
N LYS A 266 -15.32 15.74 21.76
CA LYS A 266 -14.51 14.76 22.51
C LYS A 266 -13.08 14.68 21.96
N GLN A 267 -12.91 14.65 20.65
CA GLN A 267 -11.60 14.66 20.00
C GLN A 267 -10.83 15.95 20.35
N ASP A 268 -11.45 17.11 20.18
CA ASP A 268 -10.81 18.40 20.43
C ASP A 268 -10.39 18.54 21.90
N SER A 269 -11.24 18.08 22.82
CA SER A 269 -10.92 18.02 24.25
C SER A 269 -9.68 17.15 24.53
N LEU A 270 -9.56 15.99 23.86
CA LEU A 270 -8.41 15.09 24.00
C LEU A 270 -7.11 15.71 23.45
N LEU A 271 -7.19 16.42 22.33
CA LEU A 271 -6.06 17.09 21.69
C LEU A 271 -5.61 18.32 22.49
N GLN A 272 -6.53 19.20 22.87
CA GLN A 272 -6.25 20.43 23.63
C GLN A 272 -5.71 20.12 25.03
N SER A 273 -6.24 19.11 25.71
CA SER A 273 -5.72 18.68 27.02
C SER A 273 -4.36 18.00 26.96
N GLY A 274 -3.89 17.67 25.74
CA GLY A 274 -2.70 16.85 25.49
C GLY A 274 -2.75 15.46 26.13
N SER A 275 -3.93 15.02 26.58
CA SER A 275 -4.11 13.72 27.22
C SER A 275 -3.90 12.59 26.22
N PHE A 276 -4.35 12.78 24.97
CA PHE A 276 -4.08 11.86 23.86
C PHE A 276 -2.58 11.65 23.67
N TYR A 277 -1.82 12.73 23.45
CA TYR A 277 -0.37 12.65 23.19
C TYR A 277 0.39 11.97 24.32
N ARG A 278 0.09 12.34 25.58
CA ARG A 278 0.72 11.73 26.76
C ARG A 278 0.40 10.24 26.89
N ALA A 279 -0.85 9.86 26.67
CA ALA A 279 -1.28 8.47 26.76
C ALA A 279 -0.60 7.62 25.68
N VAL A 280 -0.55 8.09 24.44
CA VAL A 280 0.09 7.40 23.32
C VAL A 280 1.60 7.31 23.51
N GLY A 281 2.26 8.43 23.84
CA GLY A 281 3.70 8.45 24.12
C GLY A 281 4.09 7.49 25.24
N SER A 282 3.36 7.53 26.36
CA SER A 282 3.58 6.62 27.48
C SER A 282 3.32 5.15 27.12
N ALA A 283 2.30 4.88 26.30
CA ALA A 283 2.01 3.52 25.85
C ALA A 283 3.13 2.99 24.95
N ILE A 284 3.60 3.78 23.98
CA ILE A 284 4.71 3.40 23.08
C ILE A 284 6.00 3.18 23.87
N ALA A 285 6.30 4.01 24.87
CA ALA A 285 7.45 3.82 25.75
C ALA A 285 7.40 2.51 26.54
N ARG A 286 6.20 2.04 26.91
CA ARG A 286 6.01 0.73 27.56
C ARG A 286 6.08 -0.45 26.59
N MET A 287 5.94 -0.22 25.29
CA MET A 287 5.98 -1.27 24.26
C MET A 287 7.40 -1.32 23.65
N PRO A 288 8.26 -2.28 24.06
CA PRO A 288 9.68 -2.26 23.73
C PRO A 288 9.97 -2.42 22.23
N CYS A 289 9.02 -2.95 21.47
CA CYS A 289 9.19 -3.16 20.04
C CYS A 289 8.34 -2.22 19.18
N ALA A 290 7.48 -1.38 19.78
CA ALA A 290 6.68 -0.40 19.06
C ALA A 290 7.59 0.75 18.60
N ARG A 291 8.13 0.62 17.39
CA ARG A 291 9.12 1.57 16.83
C ARG A 291 8.65 2.17 15.51
N THR A 292 7.49 1.76 15.03
CA THR A 292 6.83 2.32 13.86
C THR A 292 5.64 3.17 14.29
N LEU A 293 5.60 4.42 13.81
CA LEU A 293 4.45 5.28 13.94
C LEU A 293 3.86 5.53 12.55
N THR A 294 2.56 5.29 12.40
CA THR A 294 1.87 5.45 11.12
C THR A 294 0.70 6.44 11.27
N PHE A 295 0.56 7.35 10.32
CA PHE A 295 -0.58 8.24 10.16
C PHE A 295 -1.28 7.87 8.83
N ASP A 296 -2.58 7.59 8.86
CA ASP A 296 -3.31 7.10 7.67
C ASP A 296 -4.76 7.57 7.60
N ASP A 297 -5.11 8.41 6.60
CA ASP A 297 -6.54 8.74 6.26
C ASP A 297 -7.13 7.77 5.27
N SER A 298 -6.31 7.27 4.36
CA SER A 298 -6.74 6.42 3.27
C SER A 298 -7.35 5.09 3.76
N TYR A 299 -7.17 4.75 5.03
CA TYR A 299 -7.68 3.52 5.64
C TYR A 299 -9.19 3.30 5.38
N PHE A 300 -10.00 4.35 5.55
CA PHE A 300 -11.45 4.24 5.35
C PHE A 300 -11.81 4.11 3.87
N ARG A 301 -11.02 4.71 2.97
CA ARG A 301 -11.19 4.55 1.52
C ARG A 301 -11.01 3.10 1.09
N ARG A 302 -9.99 2.39 1.61
CA ARG A 302 -9.74 0.98 1.28
C ARG A 302 -10.78 0.02 1.87
N SER A 303 -11.44 0.44 2.95
CA SER A 303 -12.54 -0.32 3.55
C SER A 303 -13.87 -0.09 2.83
N GLY A 304 -14.00 1.04 2.13
CA GLY A 304 -15.18 1.45 1.35
C GLY A 304 -15.76 0.39 0.39
N PRO A 305 -14.96 -0.37 -0.39
CA PRO A 305 -15.48 -1.42 -1.27
C PRO A 305 -16.20 -2.55 -0.51
N ASN A 306 -15.75 -2.87 0.72
CA ASN A 306 -16.43 -3.84 1.57
C ASN A 306 -17.70 -3.26 2.20
N LEU A 307 -17.71 -1.96 2.53
CA LEU A 307 -18.95 -1.28 2.94
C LEU A 307 -19.96 -1.19 1.78
N GLN A 308 -19.51 -0.98 0.54
CA GLN A 308 -20.36 -1.05 -0.66
C GLN A 308 -20.89 -2.46 -0.92
N ALA A 309 -20.10 -3.50 -0.66
CA ALA A 309 -20.57 -4.88 -0.74
C ALA A 309 -21.62 -5.19 0.35
N GLN A 310 -21.52 -4.56 1.52
CA GLN A 310 -22.51 -4.68 2.60
C GLN A 310 -23.85 -4.01 2.25
N LEU A 311 -23.85 -2.92 1.49
CA LEU A 311 -25.08 -2.33 0.93
C LEU A 311 -25.87 -3.29 0.03
N MET A 312 -25.20 -4.30 -0.54
CA MET A 312 -25.83 -5.29 -1.41
C MET A 312 -26.41 -6.49 -0.64
N MET A 313 -26.25 -6.54 0.68
CA MET A 313 -26.82 -7.62 1.50
C MET A 313 -28.30 -7.34 1.75
N PRO A 314 -29.22 -8.23 1.33
CA PRO A 314 -30.65 -8.05 1.58
C PRO A 314 -30.93 -7.94 3.09
N GLY A 315 -31.73 -6.95 3.48
CA GLY A 315 -32.16 -6.76 4.87
C GLY A 315 -31.21 -5.94 5.75
N VAL A 316 -30.17 -5.32 5.18
CA VAL A 316 -29.40 -4.29 5.91
C VAL A 316 -30.21 -3.00 5.97
N ASP A 317 -30.37 -2.45 7.16
CA ASP A 317 -30.95 -1.13 7.35
C ASP A 317 -30.03 -0.06 6.73
N MET A 318 -30.53 0.58 5.67
CA MET A 318 -29.78 1.61 4.95
C MET A 318 -29.45 2.80 5.86
N TRP A 319 -30.30 3.10 6.84
CA TRP A 319 -30.09 4.23 7.75
C TRP A 319 -28.98 3.96 8.75
N GLU A 320 -28.95 2.77 9.36
CA GLU A 320 -27.84 2.37 10.23
C GLU A 320 -26.50 2.43 9.47
N TRP A 321 -26.50 1.98 8.22
CA TRP A 321 -25.32 2.05 7.36
C TRP A 321 -24.92 3.49 7.04
N LEU A 322 -25.87 4.34 6.63
CA LEU A 322 -25.62 5.76 6.33
C LEU A 322 -25.09 6.47 7.57
N ALA A 323 -25.67 6.21 8.74
CA ALA A 323 -25.21 6.73 10.02
C ALA A 323 -23.75 6.30 10.31
N ILE A 324 -23.41 5.03 10.11
CA ILE A 324 -22.02 4.55 10.26
C ILE A 324 -21.07 5.31 9.34
N CYS A 325 -21.45 5.49 8.07
CA CYS A 325 -20.66 6.24 7.09
C CYS A 325 -20.51 7.72 7.46
N MET A 326 -21.60 8.35 7.90
CA MET A 326 -21.66 9.76 8.32
C MET A 326 -20.83 10.05 9.58
N LEU A 327 -20.72 9.05 10.46
CA LEU A 327 -19.93 9.11 11.69
C LEU A 327 -18.47 8.69 11.49
N GLN A 328 -18.05 8.25 10.30
CA GLN A 328 -16.64 7.96 10.08
C GLN A 328 -15.81 9.26 10.06
N PRO A 329 -14.54 9.22 10.52
CA PRO A 329 -13.59 10.29 10.27
C PRO A 329 -13.50 10.61 8.77
N LEU A 330 -13.40 11.89 8.45
CA LEU A 330 -13.30 12.36 7.07
C LEU A 330 -11.86 12.16 6.58
N ASN A 331 -11.66 11.40 5.50
CA ASN A 331 -10.35 11.27 4.87
C ASN A 331 -10.05 12.43 3.91
N GLY A 332 -8.77 12.64 3.56
CA GLY A 332 -8.38 13.76 2.70
C GLY A 332 -9.05 13.70 1.33
N HIS A 333 -9.32 12.49 0.81
CA HIS A 333 -10.01 12.31 -0.45
C HIS A 333 -11.47 12.77 -0.38
N ALA A 334 -12.16 12.38 0.69
CA ALA A 334 -13.52 12.76 1.00
C ALA A 334 -13.63 14.29 1.17
N ALA A 335 -12.66 14.92 1.83
CA ALA A 335 -12.56 16.36 1.96
C ALA A 335 -12.40 17.05 0.59
N ILE A 336 -11.38 16.69 -0.20
CA ILE A 336 -11.16 17.26 -1.54
C ILE A 336 -12.40 17.10 -2.43
N ASN A 337 -13.02 15.92 -2.42
CA ASN A 337 -14.19 15.61 -3.23
C ASN A 337 -15.44 16.37 -2.82
N GLY A 338 -15.52 16.78 -1.56
CA GLY A 338 -16.56 17.65 -1.04
C GLY A 338 -16.25 19.14 -1.22
N GLN A 339 -15.11 19.48 -1.83
CA GLN A 339 -14.58 20.85 -1.87
C GLN A 339 -14.42 21.42 -0.45
N LEU A 340 -13.97 20.55 0.47
CA LEU A 340 -13.77 20.88 1.86
C LEU A 340 -12.34 21.36 2.12
N ASP A 341 -12.17 22.17 3.16
CA ASP A 341 -10.93 22.48 3.89
C ASP A 341 -10.05 21.23 3.93
N THR A 342 -8.88 21.28 3.33
CA THR A 342 -7.70 21.43 4.18
C THR A 342 -7.69 20.60 5.47
N LEU A 343 -7.47 19.27 5.45
CA LEU A 343 -7.41 18.50 6.72
C LEU A 343 -6.32 19.05 7.64
N ASP A 344 -6.63 19.11 8.94
CA ASP A 344 -5.72 19.57 9.98
C ASP A 344 -4.86 18.40 10.48
N TYR A 345 -3.54 18.55 10.35
CA TYR A 345 -2.56 17.54 10.79
C TYR A 345 -1.77 17.96 12.04
N GLN A 346 -2.27 18.94 12.80
CA GLN A 346 -1.58 19.50 13.96
C GLN A 346 -1.24 18.47 15.04
N CYS A 347 -1.87 17.29 15.05
CA CYS A 347 -1.54 16.25 16.02
C CYS A 347 -0.18 15.58 15.76
N VAL A 348 0.35 15.63 14.53
CA VAL A 348 1.51 14.83 14.11
C VAL A 348 2.76 15.25 14.87
N ILE A 349 3.08 16.53 14.86
CA ILE A 349 4.31 17.07 15.47
C ILE A 349 4.28 16.93 17.00
N PRO A 350 3.22 17.35 17.72
CA PRO A 350 3.10 17.12 19.15
C PRO A 350 3.19 15.65 19.51
N LEU A 351 2.50 14.76 18.78
CA LEU A 351 2.53 13.34 19.12
C LEU A 351 3.94 12.76 19.05
N ILE A 352 4.68 13.05 17.97
CA ILE A 352 6.06 12.61 17.81
C ILE A 352 6.93 13.14 18.96
N ASP A 353 6.76 14.41 19.33
CA ASP A 353 7.51 14.98 20.44
C ASP A 353 7.16 14.33 21.79
N PHE A 354 5.88 14.06 22.08
CA PHE A 354 5.46 13.36 23.30
C PHE A 354 5.96 11.92 23.37
N VAL A 355 6.03 11.20 22.24
CA VAL A 355 6.65 9.87 22.16
C VAL A 355 8.12 9.94 22.57
N ARG A 356 8.84 10.95 22.07
CA ARG A 356 10.25 11.22 22.42
C ARG A 356 10.41 11.59 23.90
N GLN A 357 9.59 12.50 24.41
CA GLN A 357 9.63 12.91 25.82
C GLN A 357 9.35 11.74 26.77
N ALA A 358 8.52 10.77 26.35
CA ALA A 358 8.28 9.54 27.10
C ALA A 358 9.46 8.55 27.07
N GLY A 359 10.58 8.88 26.41
CA GLY A 359 11.77 8.04 26.32
C GLY A 359 11.72 6.96 25.23
N ALA A 360 10.73 7.04 24.33
CA ALA A 360 10.65 6.16 23.17
C ALA A 360 11.25 6.83 21.93
N PHE A 361 11.75 6.01 20.99
CA PHE A 361 12.26 6.48 19.71
C PHE A 361 11.47 5.87 18.56
N VAL A 362 11.13 6.69 17.59
CA VAL A 362 10.51 6.24 16.33
C VAL A 362 11.63 5.89 15.35
N VAL A 363 11.66 4.63 14.93
CA VAL A 363 12.65 4.11 13.96
C VAL A 363 12.07 4.12 12.54
N SER A 364 10.74 4.02 12.42
CA SER A 364 10.03 4.07 11.15
C SER A 364 8.84 5.02 11.25
N LEU A 365 8.74 5.94 10.30
CA LEU A 365 7.63 6.89 10.24
C LEU A 365 6.92 6.75 8.89
N THR A 366 5.61 6.57 8.92
CA THR A 366 4.80 6.34 7.72
C THR A 366 3.60 7.27 7.69
N PHE A 367 3.46 7.99 6.59
CA PHE A 367 2.32 8.82 6.27
C PHE A 367 1.64 8.22 5.04
N THR A 368 0.36 7.89 5.15
CA THR A 368 -0.49 7.50 4.03
C THR A 368 -1.65 8.47 4.02
N LEU A 369 -1.44 9.58 3.32
CA LEU A 369 -2.35 10.72 3.30
C LEU A 369 -3.05 10.78 1.94
N ASP A 370 -4.33 11.10 1.86
CA ASP A 370 -4.98 11.37 0.59
C ASP A 370 -4.65 12.82 0.14
N SER A 371 -4.33 13.70 1.09
CA SER A 371 -3.87 15.07 0.85
C SER A 371 -2.90 15.55 1.92
N LEU A 372 -2.06 16.55 1.60
CA LEU A 372 -1.14 17.18 2.56
C LEU A 372 -1.83 18.08 3.59
N GLY A 373 -3.16 18.25 3.48
CA GLY A 373 -3.90 19.03 4.46
C GLY A 373 -3.54 20.49 4.39
N ARG A 374 -3.60 21.20 5.51
CA ARG A 374 -3.04 22.55 5.62
C ARG A 374 -1.53 22.39 5.71
N PRO A 375 -0.76 22.81 4.68
CA PRO A 375 0.64 22.44 4.61
C PRO A 375 1.42 22.87 5.87
N LEU A 376 1.07 24.02 6.44
CA LEU A 376 1.73 24.59 7.63
C LEU A 376 1.63 23.71 8.87
N ASP A 377 0.61 22.84 8.97
CA ASP A 377 0.39 22.01 10.15
C ASP A 377 1.40 20.87 10.28
N LEU A 378 1.96 20.41 9.16
CA LEU A 378 3.00 19.37 9.16
C LEU A 378 4.40 19.95 9.38
N VAL A 379 4.62 21.24 9.10
CA VAL A 379 5.93 21.85 9.29
C VAL A 379 6.11 22.23 10.74
N PRO A 380 7.09 21.65 11.46
CA PRO A 380 7.38 22.11 12.81
C PRO A 380 7.78 23.58 12.75
N GLY A 381 7.14 24.40 13.60
CA GLY A 381 7.49 25.81 13.74
C GLY A 381 8.99 25.99 14.02
N PRO A 382 9.57 27.16 13.73
CA PRO A 382 11.02 27.39 13.80
C PRO A 382 11.61 27.04 15.18
N GLU A 383 10.84 27.23 16.25
CA GLU A 383 11.23 26.89 17.62
C GLU A 383 11.27 25.37 17.88
N LEU A 384 10.33 24.62 17.28
CA LEU A 384 10.22 23.17 17.44
C LEU A 384 11.11 22.40 16.47
N ARG A 385 11.53 23.03 15.36
CA ARG A 385 12.31 22.36 14.32
C ARG A 385 13.60 21.69 14.81
N PRO A 386 14.45 22.32 15.65
CA PRO A 386 15.66 21.67 16.16
C PRO A 386 15.33 20.46 17.04
N VAL A 387 14.30 20.58 17.88
CA VAL A 387 13.86 19.51 18.79
C VAL A 387 13.28 18.34 17.99
N PHE A 388 12.48 18.64 16.97
CA PHE A 388 11.88 17.68 16.09
C PHE A 388 12.94 16.92 15.28
N SER A 389 13.86 17.63 14.62
CA SER A 389 14.97 17.01 13.87
C SER A 389 15.92 16.23 14.77
N PHE A 390 16.11 16.64 16.03
CA PHE A 390 16.83 15.82 17.02
C PHE A 390 16.10 14.50 17.32
N GLY A 391 14.77 14.54 17.43
CA GLY A 391 13.93 13.34 17.58
C GLY A 391 14.04 12.36 16.39
N MET A 392 14.33 12.87 15.19
CA MET A 392 14.48 12.08 13.96
C MET A 392 15.88 11.47 13.77
N GLN A 393 16.85 11.72 14.66
CA GLN A 393 18.22 11.20 14.51
C GLN A 393 18.32 9.66 14.52
N GLN A 394 17.29 8.96 14.98
CA GLN A 394 17.22 7.49 14.95
C GLN A 394 16.30 6.93 13.85
N LEU A 395 15.71 7.80 13.03
CA LEU A 395 14.81 7.42 11.96
C LEU A 395 15.55 6.66 10.86
N ARG A 396 15.23 5.37 10.70
CA ARG A 396 15.82 4.48 9.69
C ARG A 396 14.94 4.32 8.46
N ALA A 397 13.64 4.46 8.60
CA ALA A 397 12.70 4.33 7.50
C ALA A 397 11.71 5.49 7.50
N PHE A 398 11.53 6.10 6.34
CA PHE A 398 10.52 7.13 6.12
C PHE A 398 9.67 6.75 4.92
N THR A 399 8.36 6.87 5.06
CA THR A 399 7.40 6.65 3.98
C THR A 399 6.38 7.77 3.96
N LEU A 400 6.22 8.43 2.83
CA LEU A 400 5.12 9.35 2.56
C LEU A 400 4.41 8.87 1.30
N LYS A 401 3.12 8.56 1.41
CA LYS A 401 2.26 8.20 0.30
C LYS A 401 1.11 9.20 0.27
N LEU A 402 1.02 9.95 -0.81
CA LEU A 402 -0.10 10.82 -1.11
C LEU A 402 -1.11 10.08 -2.00
N GLY A 403 -2.38 10.50 -2.03
CA GLY A 403 -3.41 9.90 -2.88
C GLY A 403 -3.47 10.52 -4.28
N HIS A 404 -3.95 9.75 -5.27
CA HIS A 404 -4.03 10.03 -6.73
C HIS A 404 -4.85 11.25 -7.19
N ARG A 405 -5.00 12.33 -6.42
CA ARG A 405 -5.71 13.52 -6.91
C ARG A 405 -4.79 14.72 -6.97
N PRO A 406 -4.58 15.31 -8.17
CA PRO A 406 -3.65 16.41 -8.36
C PRO A 406 -3.91 17.47 -7.31
N ILE A 407 -2.84 17.91 -6.65
CA ILE A 407 -2.86 19.06 -5.75
C ILE A 407 -3.50 20.19 -6.57
N ARG A 408 -4.74 20.54 -6.23
CA ARG A 408 -5.34 21.72 -6.81
C ARG A 408 -4.44 22.86 -6.38
N ARG A 409 -3.94 23.65 -7.34
CA ARG A 409 -3.35 24.94 -7.00
C ARG A 409 -4.41 25.68 -6.18
N ILE A 410 -4.19 25.78 -4.88
CA ILE A 410 -5.00 26.66 -4.06
C ILE A 410 -4.67 28.05 -4.59
N ASP A 411 -5.67 28.77 -5.09
CA ASP A 411 -5.51 30.09 -5.72
C ASP A 411 -4.92 31.14 -4.74
N ASN A 412 -4.67 30.77 -3.49
CA ASN A 412 -4.16 31.62 -2.41
C ASN A 412 -2.64 31.84 -2.42
N GLY A 413 -1.92 31.42 -3.48
CA GLY A 413 -0.55 31.87 -3.76
C GLY A 413 0.56 31.33 -2.84
N GLU A 414 0.25 30.57 -1.79
CA GLU A 414 1.26 29.84 -1.02
C GLU A 414 1.64 28.54 -1.74
N ASP A 415 2.91 28.45 -2.10
CA ASP A 415 3.48 27.29 -2.79
C ASP A 415 3.55 26.09 -1.82
N GLU A 416 2.56 25.19 -1.87
CA GLU A 416 2.50 23.97 -1.05
C GLU A 416 3.80 23.16 -1.11
N SER A 417 4.55 23.26 -2.21
CA SER A 417 5.84 22.60 -2.37
C SER A 417 6.84 23.09 -1.33
N VAL A 418 6.89 24.39 -1.01
CA VAL A 418 7.78 24.98 0.00
C VAL A 418 7.53 24.34 1.36
N THR A 419 6.27 24.14 1.69
CA THR A 419 5.87 23.62 2.99
C THR A 419 6.15 22.13 3.11
N LEU A 420 5.81 21.35 2.08
CA LEU A 420 6.22 19.95 1.98
C LEU A 420 7.75 19.80 2.08
N HIS A 421 8.51 20.67 1.39
CA HIS A 421 9.96 20.70 1.47
C HIS A 421 10.45 20.95 2.89
N GLY A 422 9.85 21.92 3.58
CA GLY A 422 10.14 22.22 4.98
C GLY A 422 9.94 21.01 5.89
N PHE A 423 8.83 20.30 5.70
CA PHE A 423 8.46 19.10 6.45
C PHE A 423 9.39 17.92 6.18
N LEU A 424 9.61 17.58 4.89
CA LEU A 424 10.50 16.51 4.48
C LEU A 424 11.92 16.76 4.97
N SER A 425 12.43 17.99 4.83
CA SER A 425 13.76 18.35 5.33
C SER A 425 13.86 18.17 6.85
N ALA A 426 12.81 18.53 7.61
CA ALA A 426 12.82 18.36 9.06
C ALA A 426 12.82 16.89 9.49
N CYS A 427 12.15 16.01 8.72
CA CYS A 427 12.10 14.57 8.98
C CYS A 427 13.35 13.81 8.53
N LEU A 428 13.92 14.22 7.39
CA LEU A 428 14.93 13.46 6.66
C LEU A 428 16.36 13.94 6.90
N ASP A 429 16.55 15.03 7.66
CA ASP A 429 17.86 15.49 8.15
C ASP A 429 18.40 14.57 9.26
N THR A 430 18.65 13.33 8.90
CA THR A 430 19.15 12.27 9.78
C THR A 430 20.17 11.42 9.02
N SER A 431 21.28 11.12 9.69
CA SER A 431 22.35 10.26 9.14
C SER A 431 22.05 8.76 9.29
N SER A 432 20.94 8.42 9.95
CA SER A 432 20.55 7.04 10.24
C SER A 432 19.58 6.44 9.22
N LEU A 433 19.08 7.25 8.28
CA LEU A 433 18.11 6.85 7.28
C LEU A 433 18.68 5.74 6.38
N ARG A 434 17.89 4.69 6.20
CA ARG A 434 18.20 3.52 5.36
C ARG A 434 17.18 3.32 4.25
N THR A 435 15.92 3.65 4.52
CA THR A 435 14.83 3.44 3.57
C THR A 435 14.05 4.74 3.40
N LEU A 436 13.93 5.19 2.16
CA LEU A 436 13.09 6.31 1.77
C LEU A 436 12.04 5.81 0.78
N SER A 437 10.77 6.09 1.07
CA SER A 437 9.67 5.85 0.13
C SER A 437 8.82 7.10 0.02
N LEU A 438 8.79 7.72 -1.16
CA LEU A 438 7.95 8.86 -1.47
C LEU A 438 7.04 8.48 -2.63
N ASN A 439 5.73 8.51 -2.41
CA ASN A 439 4.73 8.52 -3.47
C ASN A 439 3.97 9.85 -3.37
N MET A 440 4.10 10.70 -4.38
CA MET A 440 3.58 12.06 -4.34
C MET A 440 2.27 12.23 -5.10
N CYS A 441 1.88 11.27 -5.95
CA CYS A 441 0.65 11.20 -6.76
C CYS A 441 0.26 12.43 -7.62
N ASN A 442 0.92 13.58 -7.46
CA ASN A 442 0.36 14.89 -7.76
C ASN A 442 1.36 15.85 -8.41
N GLY A 443 2.49 15.33 -8.87
CA GLY A 443 3.66 16.15 -9.20
C GLY A 443 3.57 16.97 -10.49
N GLN A 444 2.51 16.94 -11.30
CA GLN A 444 2.62 17.37 -12.71
C GLN A 444 3.27 18.74 -12.94
N ASP A 445 3.10 19.71 -12.03
CA ASP A 445 3.57 21.08 -12.24
C ASP A 445 4.57 21.63 -11.21
N SER A 446 4.84 20.90 -10.12
CA SER A 446 5.71 21.40 -9.03
C SER A 446 6.88 20.43 -8.79
N PRO A 447 8.13 20.83 -9.08
CA PRO A 447 9.28 19.95 -8.93
C PRO A 447 9.56 19.69 -7.45
N LEU A 448 9.60 18.41 -7.06
CA LEU A 448 10.17 18.00 -5.79
C LEU A 448 11.70 18.14 -5.86
N ARG A 449 12.23 19.14 -5.15
CA ARG A 449 13.67 19.40 -5.01
C ARG A 449 14.32 18.48 -3.95
N LEU A 450 14.63 17.25 -4.33
CA LEU A 450 15.35 16.27 -3.50
C LEU A 450 16.69 16.80 -2.99
N GLY A 451 17.42 17.58 -3.81
CA GLY A 451 18.70 18.16 -3.40
C GLY A 451 18.59 19.16 -2.25
N GLN A 452 17.43 19.80 -2.07
CA GLN A 452 17.16 20.70 -0.94
C GLN A 452 16.72 19.93 0.32
N ILE A 453 16.01 18.80 0.13
CA ILE A 453 15.57 17.94 1.23
C ILE A 453 16.76 17.25 1.91
N PHE A 454 17.75 16.83 1.12
CA PHE A 454 18.90 16.08 1.61
C PHE A 454 20.15 16.96 1.68
N SER A 455 20.34 17.70 2.77
CA SER A 455 21.54 18.52 2.98
C SER A 455 22.82 17.70 3.20
N GLN A 456 22.70 16.47 3.71
CA GLN A 456 23.84 15.61 4.10
C GLN A 456 24.01 14.39 3.19
N ASN A 457 25.24 13.87 3.13
CA ASN A 457 25.54 12.61 2.46
C ASN A 457 24.89 11.43 3.19
N GLN A 458 23.96 10.75 2.52
CA GLN A 458 23.18 9.64 3.08
C GLN A 458 23.94 8.32 3.03
N LYS A 459 25.05 8.22 3.79
CA LYS A 459 25.99 7.08 3.74
C LYS A 459 25.39 5.72 4.11
N LYS A 460 24.25 5.69 4.80
CA LYS A 460 23.56 4.47 5.27
C LYS A 460 22.30 4.14 4.47
N MET A 461 21.96 4.93 3.46
CA MET A 461 20.81 4.66 2.60
C MET A 461 21.01 3.33 1.87
N ASP A 462 20.02 2.47 1.94
CA ASP A 462 20.02 1.13 1.36
C ASP A 462 18.96 1.01 0.28
N ALA A 463 17.78 1.61 0.51
CA ALA A 463 16.65 1.55 -0.41
C ALA A 463 16.01 2.92 -0.62
N VAL A 464 15.79 3.28 -1.88
CA VAL A 464 15.03 4.47 -2.29
C VAL A 464 13.91 4.05 -3.22
N TYR A 465 12.70 4.48 -2.90
CA TYR A 465 11.49 4.30 -3.71
C TYR A 465 10.88 5.68 -3.96
N LEU A 466 10.83 6.10 -5.21
CA LEU A 466 10.15 7.32 -5.64
C LEU A 466 9.04 6.92 -6.60
N ALA A 467 7.82 7.37 -6.34
CA ALA A 467 6.67 7.14 -7.19
C ALA A 467 5.89 8.42 -7.44
N GLU A 468 5.42 8.60 -8.68
CA GLU A 468 4.50 9.68 -9.08
C GLU A 468 5.02 11.07 -8.66
N CYS A 469 6.34 11.26 -8.75
CA CYS A 469 7.01 12.52 -8.46
C CYS A 469 7.34 13.24 -9.75
N ALA A 470 7.25 14.58 -9.75
CA ALA A 470 7.92 15.38 -10.77
C ALA A 470 9.19 15.99 -10.21
N LEU A 471 10.25 15.94 -11.00
CA LEU A 471 11.61 16.26 -10.58
C LEU A 471 12.29 17.10 -11.65
N ASP A 472 13.29 17.86 -11.25
CA ASP A 472 14.31 18.36 -12.16
C ASP A 472 15.37 17.26 -12.35
N GLY A 473 15.77 16.98 -13.60
CA GLY A 473 16.73 15.93 -13.92
C GLY A 473 18.12 16.18 -13.33
N ALA A 474 18.56 17.45 -13.27
CA ALA A 474 19.83 17.79 -12.62
C ALA A 474 19.75 17.60 -11.11
N ASP A 475 18.62 17.94 -10.48
CA ASP A 475 18.40 17.70 -9.05
C ASP A 475 18.32 16.19 -8.73
N LEU A 476 17.63 15.40 -9.56
CA LEU A 476 17.60 13.95 -9.44
C LEU A 476 19.00 13.34 -9.56
N ALA A 477 19.76 13.70 -10.60
CA ALA A 477 21.13 13.22 -10.78
C ALA A 477 22.03 13.62 -9.61
N ALA A 478 21.89 14.85 -9.09
CA ALA A 478 22.64 15.32 -7.93
C ALA A 478 22.27 14.55 -6.65
N PHE A 479 20.98 14.30 -6.41
CA PHE A 479 20.49 13.48 -5.31
C PHE A 479 21.07 12.08 -5.39
N VAL A 480 20.97 11.43 -6.55
CA VAL A 480 21.53 10.10 -6.80
C VAL A 480 23.02 10.13 -6.53
N GLY A 481 23.76 11.14 -7.01
CA GLY A 481 25.17 11.35 -6.74
C GLY A 481 25.57 11.33 -5.26
N ARG A 482 24.68 11.73 -4.33
CA ARG A 482 24.91 11.71 -2.87
C ARG A 482 24.63 10.35 -2.22
N LEU A 483 24.01 9.41 -2.92
CA LEU A 483 23.70 8.09 -2.41
C LEU A 483 24.94 7.17 -2.33
N PRO A 484 24.93 6.13 -1.48
CA PRO A 484 26.03 5.16 -1.40
C PRO A 484 26.19 4.37 -2.71
N LYS A 485 27.41 3.87 -2.97
CA LYS A 485 27.72 3.03 -4.16
C LYS A 485 27.18 1.60 -4.09
N ALA A 486 26.68 1.15 -2.94
CA ALA A 486 26.30 -0.25 -2.75
C ALA A 486 24.90 -0.32 -2.13
N MET A 487 23.92 0.18 -2.87
CA MET A 487 22.52 0.15 -2.47
C MET A 487 21.85 -1.17 -2.87
N SER A 488 20.91 -1.63 -2.05
CA SER A 488 20.08 -2.78 -2.42
C SER A 488 19.01 -2.43 -3.45
N LEU A 489 18.43 -1.23 -3.40
CA LEU A 489 17.28 -0.88 -4.24
C LEU A 489 17.20 0.62 -4.59
N ILE A 490 17.05 0.90 -5.88
CA ILE A 490 16.57 2.21 -6.39
C ILE A 490 15.37 1.95 -7.29
N PHE A 491 14.18 2.30 -6.83
CA PHE A 491 12.94 2.11 -7.58
C PHE A 491 12.31 3.46 -7.92
N LEU A 492 12.07 3.68 -9.20
CA LEU A 492 11.48 4.90 -9.74
C LEU A 492 10.25 4.51 -10.55
N CYS A 493 9.09 5.00 -10.15
CA CYS A 493 7.82 4.63 -10.76
C CYS A 493 7.04 5.88 -11.13
N HIS A 494 6.60 6.01 -12.38
CA HIS A 494 5.82 7.16 -12.82
C HIS A 494 6.50 8.51 -12.51
N ILE A 495 7.81 8.60 -12.70
CA ILE A 495 8.58 9.83 -12.48
C ILE A 495 8.51 10.72 -13.72
N ARG A 496 8.17 12.00 -13.55
CA ARG A 496 8.19 12.99 -14.63
C ARG A 496 9.37 13.94 -14.46
N LEU A 497 10.20 14.10 -15.49
CA LEU A 497 11.18 15.20 -15.51
C LEU A 497 10.53 16.47 -16.05
N LEU A 498 10.58 17.55 -15.26
CA LEU A 498 10.11 18.88 -15.68
C LEU A 498 11.18 19.64 -16.46
N ALA A 499 12.45 19.32 -16.22
CA ALA A 499 13.62 19.86 -16.91
C ALA A 499 14.78 18.86 -16.81
N GLY A 500 15.83 19.06 -17.61
CA GLY A 500 16.98 18.15 -17.67
C GLY A 500 16.75 16.97 -18.63
N SER A 501 17.50 15.89 -18.43
CA SER A 501 17.53 14.76 -19.36
C SER A 501 17.51 13.41 -18.62
N TRP A 502 16.78 12.44 -19.17
CA TRP A 502 16.77 11.07 -18.68
C TRP A 502 18.11 10.39 -18.90
N LYS A 503 18.82 10.72 -19.98
CA LYS A 503 20.17 10.24 -20.24
C LYS A 503 21.13 10.49 -19.06
N ALA A 504 21.23 11.74 -18.60
CA ALA A 504 22.11 12.10 -17.48
C ALA A 504 21.66 11.44 -16.16
N SER A 505 20.35 11.30 -15.97
CA SER A 505 19.79 10.61 -14.80
C SER A 505 20.17 9.13 -14.79
N LEU A 506 20.03 8.43 -15.92
CA LEU A 506 20.42 7.01 -16.07
C LEU A 506 21.92 6.81 -15.84
N ASP A 507 22.78 7.70 -16.36
CA ASP A 507 24.22 7.64 -16.10
C ASP A 507 24.53 7.78 -14.60
N ALA A 508 23.83 8.67 -13.90
CA ALA A 508 23.98 8.84 -12.46
C ALA A 508 23.55 7.57 -11.69
N PHE A 509 22.46 6.91 -12.10
CA PHE A 509 22.02 5.64 -11.50
C PHE A 509 23.04 4.53 -11.75
N ARG A 510 23.54 4.40 -12.98
CA ARG A 510 24.56 3.41 -13.34
C ARG A 510 25.84 3.58 -12.51
N ALA A 511 26.28 4.81 -12.30
CA ALA A 511 27.44 5.11 -11.46
C ALA A 511 27.28 4.64 -10.00
N LYS A 512 26.05 4.36 -9.55
CA LYS A 512 25.76 3.79 -8.22
C LYS A 512 25.70 2.28 -8.18
N GLN A 513 25.66 1.58 -9.31
CA GLN A 513 25.63 0.12 -9.38
C GLN A 513 24.70 -0.52 -8.32
N PRO A 514 23.43 -0.09 -8.22
CA PRO A 514 22.51 -0.68 -7.25
C PRO A 514 22.29 -2.15 -7.57
N ARG A 515 22.02 -2.98 -6.54
CA ARG A 515 21.70 -4.40 -6.77
C ARG A 515 20.42 -4.59 -7.58
N ASN A 516 19.45 -3.71 -7.34
CA ASN A 516 18.21 -3.66 -8.09
C ASN A 516 17.92 -2.20 -8.45
N ALA A 517 17.65 -1.95 -9.73
CA ALA A 517 17.11 -0.70 -10.23
C ALA A 517 15.88 -0.98 -11.07
N SER A 518 14.92 -0.06 -11.04
CA SER A 518 13.81 -0.08 -11.98
C SER A 518 13.25 1.31 -12.20
N PRO A 519 13.62 1.99 -13.31
CA PRO A 519 12.84 3.09 -13.84
C PRO A 519 11.68 2.54 -14.66
N MET A 520 10.45 2.83 -14.22
CA MET A 520 9.22 2.39 -14.88
C MET A 520 8.25 3.55 -14.98
N GLY A 521 7.56 3.66 -16.12
CA GLY A 521 6.52 4.67 -16.32
C GLY A 521 7.07 6.10 -16.33
N VAL A 522 8.35 6.30 -16.62
CA VAL A 522 9.00 7.62 -16.66
C VAL A 522 8.42 8.53 -17.74
N GLN A 523 8.45 9.84 -17.54
CA GLN A 523 7.86 10.84 -18.44
C GLN A 523 8.73 12.11 -18.54
N GLY A 524 8.44 12.96 -19.52
CA GLY A 524 9.15 14.23 -19.75
C GLY A 524 10.47 14.07 -20.51
N ALA A 525 11.06 15.19 -20.91
CA ALA A 525 12.32 15.27 -21.66
C ALA A 525 12.30 14.37 -22.91
N GLU A 526 13.31 13.52 -23.10
CA GLU A 526 13.47 12.67 -24.29
C GLU A 526 12.27 11.72 -24.49
N CYS A 527 11.54 11.37 -23.43
CA CYS A 527 10.37 10.49 -23.52
C CYS A 527 9.20 11.12 -24.30
N GLU A 528 9.11 12.45 -24.40
CA GLU A 528 8.03 13.12 -25.14
C GLU A 528 8.19 12.99 -26.66
N GLY A 529 9.40 12.70 -27.14
CA GLY A 529 9.71 12.48 -28.55
C GLY A 529 9.69 11.02 -29.00
N MET A 530 9.56 10.07 -28.07
CA MET A 530 9.60 8.63 -28.38
C MET A 530 8.25 8.12 -28.86
N THR A 531 8.28 7.20 -29.82
CA THR A 531 7.12 6.35 -30.12
C THR A 531 6.84 5.38 -28.96
N ARG A 532 5.62 4.84 -28.89
CA ARG A 532 5.26 3.87 -27.84
C ARG A 532 6.12 2.61 -27.89
N LYS A 533 6.54 2.15 -29.09
CA LYS A 533 7.40 0.97 -29.28
C LYS A 533 8.79 1.21 -28.68
N GLU A 534 9.41 2.35 -28.98
CA GLU A 534 10.72 2.74 -28.43
C GLU A 534 10.66 2.93 -26.91
N TYR A 535 9.64 3.65 -26.43
CA TYR A 535 9.42 3.85 -25.00
C TYR A 535 9.31 2.52 -24.26
N ASN A 536 8.50 1.60 -24.79
CA ASN A 536 8.29 0.30 -24.18
C ASN A 536 9.57 -0.53 -24.14
N ARG A 537 10.35 -0.50 -25.22
CA ARG A 537 11.65 -1.18 -25.29
C ARG A 537 12.66 -0.63 -24.28
N ILE A 538 12.70 0.69 -24.10
CA ILE A 538 13.68 1.35 -23.23
C ILE A 538 13.30 1.25 -21.75
N PHE A 539 12.02 1.49 -21.40
CA PHE A 539 11.59 1.69 -20.02
C PHE A 539 10.53 0.71 -19.51
N GLU A 540 9.70 0.12 -20.38
CA GLU A 540 8.62 -0.77 -19.93
C GLU A 540 9.16 -2.20 -19.73
N ARG A 541 8.82 -2.81 -18.59
CA ARG A 541 9.09 -4.23 -18.37
C ARG A 541 7.97 -5.04 -19.00
N SER A 542 8.30 -5.89 -19.96
CA SER A 542 7.43 -7.02 -20.28
C SER A 542 7.66 -8.12 -19.25
N VAL A 543 6.68 -9.01 -19.09
CA VAL A 543 6.70 -10.06 -18.08
C VAL A 543 7.97 -10.92 -18.25
N GLY A 544 8.87 -10.86 -17.27
CA GLY A 544 10.12 -11.62 -17.28
C GLY A 544 11.27 -11.03 -18.10
N ILE A 545 11.09 -9.88 -18.77
CA ILE A 545 12.14 -9.21 -19.53
C ILE A 545 12.48 -7.87 -18.87
N THR A 546 13.76 -7.71 -18.52
CA THR A 546 14.30 -6.42 -18.04
C THR A 546 14.38 -5.42 -19.19
N SER A 547 13.97 -4.18 -18.95
CA SER A 547 14.04 -3.11 -19.95
C SER A 547 15.50 -2.78 -20.33
N GLU A 548 15.73 -2.07 -21.44
CA GLU A 548 17.10 -1.63 -21.77
C GLU A 548 17.68 -0.69 -20.72
N ALA A 549 16.86 0.17 -20.11
CA ALA A 549 17.28 1.03 -19.00
C ALA A 549 17.67 0.21 -17.75
N ASP A 550 16.90 -0.83 -17.41
CA ASP A 550 17.26 -1.74 -16.30
C ASP A 550 18.62 -2.38 -16.54
N ARG A 551 18.82 -2.94 -17.75
CA ARG A 551 20.07 -3.60 -18.13
C ARG A 551 21.25 -2.64 -18.07
N PHE A 552 21.08 -1.43 -18.61
CA PHE A 552 22.11 -0.40 -18.59
C PHE A 552 22.52 0.02 -17.17
N ILE A 553 21.57 0.21 -16.26
CA ILE A 553 21.87 0.58 -14.87
C ILE A 553 22.58 -0.55 -14.13
N LEU A 554 22.16 -1.80 -14.37
CA LEU A 554 22.65 -2.98 -13.67
C LEU A 554 23.95 -3.54 -14.26
N SER A 555 24.31 -3.18 -15.50
CA SER A 555 25.51 -3.71 -16.14
C SER A 555 26.78 -3.05 -15.62
N SER A 556 27.77 -3.88 -15.30
CA SER A 556 29.09 -3.45 -14.87
C SER A 556 30.07 -3.20 -16.03
N GLY A 557 29.71 -3.58 -17.26
CA GLY A 557 30.60 -3.52 -18.42
C GLY A 557 30.55 -2.16 -19.12
N GLU A 558 31.70 -1.55 -19.40
CA GLU A 558 31.79 -0.25 -20.10
C GLU A 558 31.15 -0.25 -21.50
N GLU A 559 30.89 -1.43 -22.07
CA GLU A 559 30.42 -1.61 -23.45
C GLU A 559 28.94 -1.28 -23.67
N ASP A 560 28.12 -1.21 -22.61
CA ASP A 560 26.73 -0.81 -22.76
C ASP A 560 26.60 0.71 -22.90
N ARG A 561 26.29 1.18 -24.11
CA ARG A 561 25.88 2.57 -24.36
C ARG A 561 24.53 2.85 -23.72
N ASN A 562 24.35 4.08 -23.25
CA ASN A 562 23.10 4.58 -22.68
C ASN A 562 21.97 4.41 -23.72
N PRO A 563 20.84 3.76 -23.38
CA PRO A 563 19.77 3.50 -24.35
C PRO A 563 19.13 4.78 -24.89
N ILE A 564 19.16 5.88 -24.13
CA ILE A 564 18.70 7.19 -24.62
C ILE A 564 19.66 7.76 -25.67
N GLN A 565 20.97 7.58 -25.48
CA GLN A 565 21.96 7.97 -26.50
C GLN A 565 21.76 7.17 -27.79
N LYS A 566 21.54 5.85 -27.70
CA LYS A 566 21.24 5.01 -28.88
C LYS A 566 20.00 5.49 -29.62
N PHE A 567 18.99 5.97 -28.88
CA PHE A 567 17.76 6.54 -29.44
C PHE A 567 18.04 7.86 -30.15
N GLU A 568 18.76 8.77 -29.50
CA GLU A 568 19.19 10.04 -30.12
C GLU A 568 20.01 9.84 -31.40
N ASP A 569 20.79 8.75 -31.47
CA ASP A 569 21.64 8.42 -32.61
C ASP A 569 20.90 7.67 -33.74
N GLY A 570 19.60 7.37 -33.59
CA GLY A 570 18.78 6.69 -34.60
C GLY A 570 19.04 5.18 -34.75
N GLU A 571 19.64 4.54 -33.75
CA GLU A 571 19.99 3.10 -33.80
C GLU A 571 18.79 2.16 -33.64
N PHE A 572 17.58 2.68 -33.40
CA PHE A 572 16.36 1.89 -33.23
C PHE A 572 15.55 1.70 -34.52
N ASP A 573 15.88 2.42 -35.60
CA ASP A 573 15.11 2.43 -36.86
C ASP A 573 15.43 1.25 -37.80
N SER A 574 16.38 0.37 -37.48
CA SER A 574 16.89 -0.63 -38.43
C SER A 574 16.20 -1.99 -38.40
N ASP A 575 15.36 -2.27 -37.41
CA ASP A 575 14.67 -3.56 -37.31
C ASP A 575 13.27 -3.46 -37.91
N SER A 576 13.27 -3.52 -39.25
CA SER A 576 12.24 -3.99 -40.18
C SER A 576 10.82 -4.17 -39.64
N ASP A 577 9.87 -3.48 -40.27
CA ASP A 577 8.41 -3.69 -40.24
C ASP A 577 7.95 -5.07 -40.79
N ASP A 578 8.74 -6.13 -40.61
CA ASP A 578 8.33 -7.49 -40.93
C ASP A 578 7.69 -8.13 -39.68
N GLU A 579 6.46 -7.71 -39.35
CA GLU A 579 5.48 -8.51 -38.59
C GLU A 579 4.03 -8.04 -38.80
#